data_AF-A0A059EZL3-F1
#
_entry.id   AF-A0A059EZL3-F1
#
_cell.length_a   1.000
_cell.length_b   1.000
_cell.length_c   1.000
_cell.angle_alpha   90.00
_cell.angle_beta   90.00
_cell.angle_gamma   90.00
#
_symmetry.space_group_name_H-M   'P 1'
#
loop_
_entity.id
_entity.type
_entity.pdbx_description
1 polymer ?
#
loop_
_entity_poly.entity_id
_entity_poly.type
_entity_poly.pdbx_seq_one_letter_code
_entity_poly.pdbx_strand_id
1 'polypeptide(L)'
;MNTVQSIYLIFCVICLIQIVIYIIYTKREIRNYKNQGMLKPNILIYNTFSFFVNNFTTFNCMSFAILTSNYISFILFFYLNINILLFSIVACIYSRNGYLYLSYIITLIFEIFFIGYHRKLFLREILFNRNKRIGSNLNLKHVLKVSRN
;
A
#
# COMPACT_ATOMS: atom_id res chain seq x y z
N MET A 1 -5.74 -18.73 -13.86
CA MET A 1 -5.58 -17.80 -12.73
C MET A 1 -6.58 -16.67 -12.92
N ASN A 2 -7.36 -16.29 -11.91
CA ASN A 2 -8.32 -15.18 -12.07
C ASN A 2 -7.55 -13.87 -12.33
N THR A 3 -8.11 -12.96 -13.11
CA THR A 3 -7.48 -11.67 -13.44
C THR A 3 -7.13 -10.88 -12.18
N VAL A 4 -8.00 -10.91 -11.17
CA VAL A 4 -7.79 -10.28 -9.86
C VAL A 4 -6.65 -10.90 -9.06
N GLN A 5 -6.50 -12.24 -9.11
CA GLN A 5 -5.35 -12.92 -8.48
C GLN A 5 -4.04 -12.54 -9.15
N SER A 6 -4.06 -12.36 -10.47
CA SER A 6 -2.88 -11.96 -11.24
C SER A 6 -2.45 -10.53 -10.91
N ILE A 7 -3.41 -9.61 -10.80
CA ILE A 7 -3.18 -8.22 -10.37
C ILE A 7 -2.64 -8.19 -8.93
N TYR A 8 -3.20 -9.02 -8.04
CA TYR A 8 -2.71 -9.12 -6.66
C TYR A 8 -1.29 -9.65 -6.57
N LEU A 9 -0.92 -10.66 -7.38
CA LEU A 9 0.46 -11.16 -7.41
C LEU A 9 1.45 -10.09 -7.88
N ILE A 10 1.09 -9.32 -8.92
CA ILE A 10 1.91 -8.19 -9.38
C ILE A 10 2.06 -7.15 -8.26
N PHE A 11 0.98 -6.84 -7.55
CA PHE A 11 1.03 -5.97 -6.38
C PHE A 11 1.99 -6.47 -5.30
N CYS A 12 1.94 -7.76 -4.95
CA CYS A 12 2.88 -8.36 -3.99
C CYS A 12 4.34 -8.22 -4.44
N VAL A 13 4.62 -8.40 -5.74
CA VAL A 13 5.96 -8.21 -6.30
C VAL A 13 6.41 -6.75 -6.17
N ILE A 14 5.52 -5.78 -6.42
CA ILE A 14 5.82 -4.36 -6.25
C ILE A 14 6.18 -4.05 -4.78
N CYS A 15 5.40 -4.53 -3.81
CA CYS A 15 5.70 -4.34 -2.39
C CYS A 15 7.03 -4.98 -1.98
N LEU A 16 7.36 -6.17 -2.51
CA LEU A 16 8.66 -6.80 -2.28
C LEU A 16 9.82 -5.96 -2.82
N ILE A 17 9.67 -5.40 -4.03
CA ILE A 17 10.68 -4.51 -4.62
C ILE A 17 10.90 -3.28 -3.73
N GLN A 18 9.84 -2.66 -3.20
CA GLN A 18 9.94 -1.51 -2.30
C GLN A 18 10.72 -1.84 -1.02
N ILE A 19 10.44 -3.01 -0.41
CA ILE A 19 11.16 -3.47 0.78
C ILE A 19 12.65 -3.68 0.46
N VAL A 20 12.97 -4.31 -0.67
CA VAL A 20 14.37 -4.56 -1.09
C VAL A 20 15.13 -3.25 -1.31
N ILE A 21 14.53 -2.30 -2.04
CA ILE A 21 15.11 -0.95 -2.27
C ILE A 21 15.45 -0.29 -0.94
N TYR A 22 14.53 -0.36 0.03
CA TYR A 22 14.73 0.29 1.31
C TYR A 22 15.74 -0.41 2.21
N ILE A 23 15.81 -1.74 2.20
CA ILE A 23 16.88 -2.48 2.90
C ILE A 23 18.25 -2.06 2.37
N ILE A 24 18.39 -1.92 1.05
CA ILE A 24 19.64 -1.45 0.43
C ILE A 24 19.97 -0.03 0.89
N TYR A 25 18.97 0.86 0.97
CA TYR A 25 19.11 2.21 1.49
C TYR A 25 19.61 2.22 2.94
N THR A 26 18.92 1.53 3.85
CA THR A 26 19.28 1.48 5.27
C THR A 26 20.68 0.90 5.46
N LYS A 27 21.06 -0.14 4.70
CA LYS A 27 22.40 -0.72 4.76
C LYS A 27 23.49 0.28 4.34
N ARG A 28 23.23 1.07 3.28
CA ARG A 28 24.17 2.12 2.83
C ARG A 28 24.28 3.24 3.85
N GLU A 29 23.17 3.71 4.42
CA GLU A 29 23.18 4.74 5.46
C GLU A 29 23.95 4.27 6.70
N ILE A 30 23.69 3.05 7.19
CA ILE A 30 24.42 2.48 8.33
C ILE A 30 25.93 2.43 8.07
N ARG A 31 26.34 2.03 6.84
CA ARG A 31 27.75 2.00 6.46
C ARG A 31 28.36 3.40 6.43
N ASN A 32 27.62 4.40 5.97
CA ASN A 32 28.07 5.79 5.92
C ASN A 32 28.30 6.35 7.33
N TYR A 33 27.36 6.14 8.26
CA TYR A 33 27.55 6.55 9.65
C TYR A 33 28.74 5.85 10.31
N LYS A 34 28.92 4.54 10.05
CA LYS A 34 30.08 3.79 10.54
C LYS A 34 31.39 4.33 10.00
N ASN A 35 31.45 4.69 8.71
CA ASN A 35 32.64 5.26 8.07
C ASN A 35 32.97 6.67 8.60
N GLN A 36 31.97 7.42 9.07
CA GLN A 36 32.14 8.74 9.68
C GLN A 36 32.50 8.67 11.16
N GLY A 37 32.61 7.48 11.76
CA GLY A 37 32.87 7.30 13.19
C GLY A 37 31.73 7.77 14.09
N MET A 38 30.56 8.05 13.52
CA MET A 38 29.40 8.53 14.27
C MET A 38 28.58 7.36 14.82
N LEU A 39 28.10 7.52 16.04
CA LEU A 39 27.07 6.63 16.60
C LEU A 39 25.82 6.71 15.72
N LYS A 40 25.17 5.56 15.51
CA LYS A 40 23.97 5.46 14.69
C LYS A 40 22.88 6.34 15.31
N PRO A 41 22.36 7.36 14.61
CA PRO A 41 21.38 8.24 15.20
C PRO A 41 20.04 7.52 15.36
N ASN A 42 19.34 7.77 16.48
CA ASN A 42 18.03 7.18 16.75
C ASN A 42 17.01 7.48 15.64
N ILE A 43 17.16 8.61 14.94
CA ILE A 43 16.30 8.99 13.81
C ILE A 43 16.37 7.98 12.66
N LEU A 44 17.52 7.33 12.45
CA LEU A 44 17.66 6.31 11.41
C LEU A 44 16.89 5.05 11.77
N ILE A 45 16.90 4.65 13.04
CA ILE A 45 16.12 3.51 13.54
C ILE A 45 14.62 3.83 13.41
N TYR A 46 14.21 5.02 13.82
CA TYR A 46 12.81 5.45 13.74
C TYR A 46 12.31 5.47 12.30
N ASN A 47 13.07 6.08 11.38
CA ASN A 47 12.74 6.09 9.96
C ASN A 47 12.64 4.68 9.37
N THR A 48 13.58 3.80 9.75
CA THR A 48 13.57 2.41 9.28
C THR A 48 12.31 1.69 9.73
N PHE A 49 11.97 1.83 11.02
CA PHE A 49 10.78 1.22 11.59
C PHE A 49 9.49 1.79 10.96
N SER A 50 9.38 3.11 10.85
CA SER A 50 8.23 3.78 10.23
C SER A 50 8.02 3.32 8.79
N PHE A 51 9.09 3.15 8.01
CA PHE A 51 8.99 2.64 6.65
C PHE A 51 8.41 1.22 6.59
N PHE A 52 8.91 0.31 7.43
CA PHE A 52 8.40 -1.06 7.47
C PHE A 52 6.93 -1.10 7.89
N VAL A 53 6.55 -0.31 8.91
CA VAL A 53 5.16 -0.21 9.37
C VAL A 53 4.26 0.36 8.26
N ASN A 54 4.73 1.36 7.51
CA ASN A 54 3.97 1.96 6.41
C ASN A 54 3.75 0.98 5.24
N ASN A 55 4.79 0.24 4.84
CA ASN A 55 4.65 -0.81 3.81
C ASN A 55 3.77 -1.97 4.29
N PHE A 56 3.87 -2.33 5.56
CA PHE A 56 3.04 -3.38 6.13
C PHE A 56 1.57 -2.96 6.21
N THR A 57 1.27 -1.74 6.63
CA THR A 57 -0.12 -1.24 6.74
C THR A 57 -0.77 -1.10 5.38
N THR A 58 -0.07 -0.57 4.37
CA THR A 58 -0.57 -0.47 2.98
C THR A 58 -0.82 -1.85 2.38
N PHE A 59 0.11 -2.80 2.55
CA PHE A 59 -0.08 -4.18 2.13
C PHE A 59 -1.31 -4.83 2.77
N ASN A 60 -1.50 -4.67 4.08
CA ASN A 60 -2.67 -5.20 4.79
C ASN A 60 -3.97 -4.53 4.31
N CYS A 61 -3.97 -3.21 4.08
CA CYS A 61 -5.16 -2.52 3.58
C CYS A 61 -5.60 -3.09 2.23
N MET A 62 -4.67 -3.33 1.31
CA MET A 62 -5.00 -3.88 -0.01
C MET A 62 -5.39 -5.36 0.08
N SER A 63 -4.68 -6.16 0.88
CA SER A 63 -5.00 -7.57 1.12
C SER A 63 -6.41 -7.74 1.70
N PHE A 64 -6.76 -6.89 2.68
CA PHE A 64 -8.09 -6.89 3.29
C PHE A 64 -9.16 -6.42 2.30
N ALA A 65 -8.87 -5.40 1.49
CA ALA A 65 -9.78 -4.92 0.46
C ALA A 65 -10.15 -6.04 -0.54
N ILE A 66 -9.17 -6.84 -0.95
CA ILE A 66 -9.37 -7.94 -1.90
C ILE A 66 -10.11 -9.11 -1.25
N LEU A 67 -9.64 -9.60 -0.09
CA LEU A 67 -10.20 -10.78 0.56
C LEU A 67 -11.63 -10.57 1.06
N THR A 68 -11.90 -9.41 1.67
CA THR A 68 -13.20 -9.15 2.29
C THR A 68 -14.15 -8.36 1.40
N SER A 69 -13.67 -7.90 0.24
CA SER A 69 -14.38 -6.99 -0.65
C SER A 69 -14.80 -5.71 0.08
N ASN A 70 -13.90 -5.14 0.90
CA ASN A 70 -14.19 -3.94 1.69
C ASN A 70 -13.71 -2.66 0.99
N TYR A 71 -14.66 -1.79 0.67
CA TYR A 71 -14.42 -0.49 0.05
C TYR A 71 -13.64 0.48 0.96
N ILE A 72 -13.85 0.42 2.28
CA ILE A 72 -13.18 1.32 3.22
C ILE A 72 -11.68 1.07 3.25
N SER A 73 -11.28 -0.20 3.28
CA SER A 73 -9.87 -0.61 3.24
C SER A 73 -9.20 -0.22 1.92
N PHE A 74 -9.95 -0.22 0.82
CA PHE A 74 -9.47 0.24 -0.48
C PHE A 74 -9.24 1.76 -0.51
N ILE A 75 -10.10 2.57 0.11
CA ILE A 75 -9.86 4.01 0.26
C ILE A 75 -8.67 4.29 1.18
N LEU A 76 -8.59 3.59 2.31
CA LEU A 76 -7.49 3.72 3.27
C LEU A 76 -6.14 3.42 2.62
N PHE A 77 -6.08 2.43 1.73
CA PHE A 77 -4.90 2.14 0.93
C PHE A 77 -4.42 3.37 0.15
N PHE A 78 -5.29 4.04 -0.62
CA PHE A 78 -4.91 5.25 -1.36
C PHE A 78 -4.51 6.40 -0.44
N TYR A 79 -5.26 6.61 0.66
CA TYR A 79 -4.95 7.67 1.61
C TYR A 79 -3.56 7.49 2.24
N LEU A 80 -3.24 6.28 2.70
CA LEU A 80 -1.92 5.98 3.27
C LEU A 80 -0.81 6.15 2.23
N ASN A 81 -1.01 5.60 1.02
CA ASN A 81 0.02 5.66 -0.02
C ASN A 81 0.31 7.10 -0.50
N ILE A 82 -0.71 7.96 -0.60
CA ILE A 82 -0.50 9.38 -0.93
C ILE A 82 0.27 10.08 0.18
N ASN A 83 -0.05 9.83 1.45
CA ASN A 83 0.69 10.42 2.57
C ASN A 83 2.15 9.98 2.60
N ILE A 84 2.40 8.68 2.38
CA ILE A 84 3.76 8.13 2.31
C ILE A 84 4.52 8.76 1.14
N LEU A 85 3.88 8.92 -0.03
CA LEU A 85 4.49 9.54 -1.20
C LEU A 85 4.87 11.00 -0.93
N LEU A 86 3.97 11.79 -0.34
CA LEU A 86 4.25 13.19 0.02
C LEU A 86 5.42 13.29 0.99
N PHE A 87 5.42 12.47 2.05
CA PHE A 87 6.52 12.43 3.01
C PHE A 87 7.84 12.03 2.34
N SER A 88 7.81 11.06 1.44
CA SER A 88 8.98 10.56 0.72
C SER A 88 9.57 11.61 -0.22
N ILE A 89 8.74 12.42 -0.88
CA ILE A 89 9.19 13.55 -1.72
C ILE A 89 9.93 14.57 -0.86
N VAL A 90 9.36 14.96 0.28
CA VAL A 90 10.00 15.91 1.21
C VAL A 90 11.32 15.34 1.72
N ALA A 91 11.34 14.09 2.17
CA ALA A 91 12.53 13.42 2.66
C ALA A 91 13.63 13.29 1.59
N CYS A 92 13.24 13.09 0.33
CA CYS A 92 14.17 12.98 -0.79
C CYS A 92 15.02 14.24 -0.99
N ILE A 93 14.44 15.43 -0.79
CA ILE A 93 15.12 16.73 -0.95
C ILE A 93 16.26 16.89 0.06
N TYR A 94 16.06 16.40 1.29
CA TYR A 94 17.03 16.53 2.39
C TYR A 94 17.97 15.32 2.53
N SER A 95 17.81 14.30 1.69
CA SER A 95 18.56 13.05 1.78
C SER A 95 19.86 13.10 0.99
N ARG A 96 20.98 12.74 1.64
CA ARG A 96 22.31 12.65 1.00
C ARG A 96 22.37 11.59 -0.11
N ASN A 97 21.57 10.52 0.00
CA ASN A 97 21.42 9.47 -1.02
C ASN A 97 20.05 9.55 -1.70
N GLY A 98 19.69 10.75 -2.18
CA GLY A 98 18.37 11.04 -2.79
C GLY A 98 17.98 10.08 -3.91
N TYR A 99 18.92 9.55 -4.70
CA TYR A 99 18.63 8.59 -5.78
C TYR A 99 17.93 7.31 -5.30
N LEU A 100 18.19 6.85 -4.06
CA LEU A 100 17.52 5.68 -3.49
C LEU A 100 16.08 6.03 -3.08
N TYR A 101 15.86 7.20 -2.49
CA TYR A 101 14.50 7.71 -2.27
C TYR A 101 13.74 7.89 -3.59
N LEU A 102 14.42 8.34 -4.65
CA LEU A 102 13.83 8.51 -5.96
C LEU A 102 13.35 7.17 -6.55
N SER A 103 14.15 6.11 -6.41
CA SER A 103 13.74 4.76 -6.83
C SER A 103 12.53 4.24 -6.07
N TYR A 104 12.44 4.53 -4.78
CA TYR A 104 11.28 4.20 -3.96
C TYR A 104 10.03 5.01 -4.38
N ILE A 105 10.18 6.33 -4.61
CA ILE A 105 9.10 7.20 -5.07
C ILE A 105 8.54 6.73 -6.42
N ILE A 106 9.42 6.38 -7.36
CA ILE A 106 9.00 5.84 -8.67
C ILE A 106 8.17 4.56 -8.47
N THR A 107 8.60 3.69 -7.57
CA THR A 107 7.90 2.43 -7.30
C THR A 107 6.54 2.65 -6.63
N LEU A 108 6.42 3.63 -5.72
CA LEU A 108 5.15 4.05 -5.12
C LEU A 108 4.20 4.67 -6.15
N ILE A 109 4.71 5.56 -7.01
CA ILE A 109 3.92 6.16 -8.09
C ILE A 109 3.37 5.05 -8.98
N PHE A 110 4.22 4.11 -9.38
CA PHE A 110 3.82 2.96 -10.20
C PHE A 110 2.74 2.12 -9.51
N GLU A 111 2.88 1.83 -8.22
CA GLU A 111 1.88 1.09 -7.42
C GLU A 111 0.50 1.79 -7.42
N ILE A 112 0.49 3.11 -7.15
CA ILE A 112 -0.74 3.91 -7.11
C ILE A 112 -1.41 3.94 -8.48
N PHE A 113 -0.64 4.15 -9.56
CA PHE A 113 -1.18 4.14 -10.92
C PHE A 113 -1.68 2.76 -11.34
N PHE A 114 -0.94 1.69 -11.01
CA PHE A 114 -1.30 0.32 -11.34
C PHE A 114 -2.65 -0.07 -10.71
N ILE A 115 -2.82 0.21 -9.41
CA ILE A 115 -4.07 -0.09 -8.69
C ILE A 115 -5.19 0.85 -9.12
N GLY A 116 -4.85 2.12 -9.38
CA GLY A 116 -5.78 3.11 -9.92
C GLY A 116 -6.37 2.69 -11.28
N TYR A 117 -5.54 2.18 -12.18
CA TYR A 117 -5.95 1.68 -13.49
C TYR A 117 -6.91 0.48 -13.38
N HIS A 118 -6.59 -0.47 -12.50
CA HIS A 118 -7.42 -1.65 -12.26
C HIS A 118 -8.60 -1.42 -11.30
N ARG A 119 -8.80 -0.20 -10.80
CA ARG A 119 -9.86 0.15 -9.84
C ARG A 119 -11.24 -0.32 -10.26
N LYS A 120 -11.59 -0.19 -11.55
CA LYS A 120 -12.92 -0.55 -12.05
C LYS A 120 -13.26 -2.03 -11.84
N LEU A 121 -12.25 -2.92 -11.96
CA LEU A 121 -12.40 -4.35 -11.71
C LEU A 121 -12.68 -4.61 -10.21
N PHE A 122 -11.87 -4.03 -9.34
CA PHE A 122 -12.05 -4.16 -7.88
C PHE A 122 -13.39 -3.61 -7.40
N LEU A 123 -13.80 -2.44 -7.86
CA LEU A 123 -15.09 -1.85 -7.49
C LEU A 123 -16.27 -2.70 -7.93
N ARG A 124 -16.20 -3.29 -9.12
CA ARG A 124 -17.27 -4.14 -9.65
C ARG A 124 -17.42 -5.42 -8.82
N GLU A 125 -16.33 -6.06 -8.45
CA GLU A 125 -16.37 -7.25 -7.57
C GLU A 125 -16.86 -6.90 -6.17
N ILE A 126 -16.40 -5.78 -5.62
CA ILE A 126 -16.84 -5.29 -4.30
C ILE A 126 -18.35 -5.03 -4.30
N LEU A 127 -18.87 -4.33 -5.30
CA LEU A 127 -20.30 -4.05 -5.44
C LEU A 127 -21.10 -5.33 -5.69
N PHE A 128 -20.60 -6.24 -6.52
CA PHE A 128 -21.26 -7.52 -6.80
C PHE A 128 -21.36 -8.39 -5.54
N ASN A 129 -20.27 -8.54 -4.79
CA ASN A 129 -20.24 -9.32 -3.54
C ASN A 129 -21.10 -8.67 -2.45
N ARG A 130 -21.13 -7.33 -2.37
CA ARG A 130 -22.00 -6.60 -1.46
C ARG A 130 -23.48 -6.80 -1.82
N ASN A 131 -23.82 -6.69 -3.10
CA ASN A 131 -25.18 -6.92 -3.59
C ASN A 131 -25.61 -8.38 -3.39
N LYS A 132 -24.71 -9.35 -3.58
CA LYS A 132 -24.97 -10.76 -3.29
C LYS A 132 -25.23 -10.99 -1.79
N ARG A 133 -24.44 -10.38 -0.90
CA ARG A 133 -24.64 -10.46 0.57
C ARG A 133 -25.96 -9.81 1.02
N ILE A 134 -26.32 -8.67 0.44
CA ILE A 134 -27.62 -8.00 0.68
C ILE A 134 -28.77 -8.85 0.14
N GLY A 135 -28.61 -9.42 -1.06
CA GLY A 135 -29.57 -10.30 -1.71
C GLY A 135 -29.74 -11.67 -1.04
N SER A 136 -28.78 -12.13 -0.25
CA SER A 136 -28.89 -13.38 0.51
C SER A 136 -29.41 -13.19 1.94
N ASN A 137 -29.33 -11.97 2.49
CA ASN A 137 -29.68 -11.72 3.88
C ASN A 137 -31.10 -11.13 4.00
N LEU A 138 -32.03 -11.92 4.54
CA LEU A 138 -33.43 -11.56 4.70
C LEU A 138 -33.63 -10.30 5.57
N ASN A 139 -32.85 -10.14 6.64
CA ASN A 139 -32.92 -8.95 7.50
C ASN A 139 -32.51 -7.68 6.73
N LEU A 140 -31.48 -7.77 5.88
CA LEU A 140 -31.04 -6.64 5.06
C LEU A 140 -32.06 -6.32 3.95
N LYS A 141 -32.69 -7.32 3.33
CA LYS A 141 -33.80 -7.08 2.38
C LYS A 141 -34.97 -6.36 3.03
N HIS A 142 -35.31 -6.75 4.26
CA HIS A 142 -36.43 -6.18 5.00
C HIS A 142 -36.16 -4.73 5.43
N VAL A 143 -34.92 -4.44 5.88
CA VAL A 143 -34.48 -3.09 6.26
C VAL A 143 -34.35 -2.17 5.04
N LEU A 144 -33.83 -2.67 3.93
CA LEU A 144 -33.63 -1.88 2.71
C LEU A 144 -34.88 -1.83 1.80
N LYS A 145 -36.01 -2.45 2.19
CA LYS A 145 -37.27 -2.53 1.43
C LYS A 145 -37.10 -2.98 -0.03
N VAL A 146 -36.09 -3.80 -0.32
CA VAL A 146 -35.79 -4.26 -1.69
C VAL A 146 -36.73 -5.41 -2.10
N SER A 147 -37.42 -6.02 -1.14
CA SER A 147 -38.42 -7.06 -1.34
C SER A 147 -39.79 -6.49 -0.95
N ARG A 148 -40.45 -5.81 -1.88
CA ARG A 148 -41.92 -5.70 -1.88
C ARG A 148 -42.43 -6.60 -3.00
N ASN A 149 -42.46 -7.89 -2.69
CA ASN A 149 -43.22 -8.96 -3.31
C ASN A 149 -43.04 -10.20 -2.42
#